data_AF-A0A395V5G9-F1
#
_entry.id   AF-A0A395V5G9-F1
#
_cell.length_a   1.000
_cell.length_b   1.000
_cell.length_c   1.000
_cell.angle_alpha   90.00
_cell.angle_beta   90.00
_cell.angle_gamma   90.00
#
_symmetry.space_group_name_H-M   'P 1'
#
loop_
_entity.id
_entity.type
_entity.pdbx_description
1 polymer ?
#
loop_
_entity_poly.entity_id
_entity_poly.type
_entity_poly.pdbx_seq_one_letter_code
_entity_poly.pdbx_strand_id
1 'polypeptide(L)'
;MAEKNMIKEYIGSSADKRVDIIMKNYTRFMGIVDGYIDGLRYMIEAEKDSNSRQNIGELGVRVQTGGMTSDPTAKHAIRNVMTRDALINCDFSGDVLDGVDHPEAYMKDSSVDEDDNEPV
;
A
#
# COMPACT_ATOMS: atom_id res chain seq x y z
N MET A 1 1.96 -20.43 18.14
CA MET A 1 1.63 -20.66 16.72
C MET A 1 1.84 -19.34 16.02
N ALA A 2 2.88 -19.23 15.20
CA ALA A 2 3.01 -18.06 14.33
C ALA A 2 1.90 -18.16 13.28
N GLU A 3 1.03 -17.15 13.17
CA GLU A 3 0.15 -17.04 12.01
C GLU A 3 1.03 -17.02 10.77
N LYS A 4 0.99 -18.11 10.01
CA LYS A 4 1.65 -18.19 8.72
C LYS A 4 0.92 -17.20 7.83
N ASN A 5 1.61 -16.14 7.39
CA ASN A 5 0.99 -15.10 6.57
C ASN A 5 0.53 -15.74 5.25
N MET A 6 -0.76 -16.03 5.14
CA MET A 6 -1.40 -16.74 4.02
C MET A 6 -1.03 -16.09 2.68
N ILE A 7 -0.87 -14.77 2.65
CA ILE A 7 -0.54 -14.00 1.45
C ILE A 7 0.90 -14.29 1.02
N LYS A 8 1.85 -14.39 1.95
CA LYS A 8 3.23 -14.80 1.62
C LYS A 8 3.29 -16.24 1.10
N GLU A 9 2.46 -17.13 1.65
CA GLU A 9 2.34 -18.50 1.15
C GLU A 9 1.68 -18.55 -0.23
N TYR A 10 0.70 -17.69 -0.50
CA TYR A 10 0.06 -17.53 -1.80
C TYR A 10 1.05 -17.01 -2.86
N ILE A 11 1.79 -15.94 -2.56
CA ILE A 11 2.77 -15.34 -3.47
C ILE A 11 3.85 -16.36 -3.87
N GLY A 12 4.43 -17.07 -2.90
CA GLY A 12 5.50 -18.05 -3.16
C GLY A 12 5.03 -19.43 -3.65
N SER A 13 3.74 -19.60 -3.95
CA SER A 13 3.16 -20.88 -4.38
C SER A 13 2.96 -20.93 -5.89
N SER A 14 3.10 -22.13 -6.47
CA SER A 14 2.72 -22.40 -7.86
C SER A 14 1.21 -22.21 -8.10
N ALA A 15 0.80 -21.99 -9.35
CA ALA A 15 -0.59 -21.75 -9.73
C ALA A 15 -1.59 -22.77 -9.13
N ASP A 16 -1.28 -24.07 -9.19
CA ASP A 16 -2.14 -25.12 -8.62
C ASP A 16 -2.32 -24.97 -7.09
N LYS A 17 -1.24 -24.64 -6.38
CA LYS A 17 -1.25 -24.44 -4.93
C LYS A 17 -1.98 -23.14 -4.55
N ARG A 18 -1.90 -22.11 -5.40
CA ARG A 18 -2.67 -20.87 -5.22
C ARG A 18 -4.17 -21.14 -5.27
N VAL A 19 -4.63 -21.98 -6.21
CA VAL A 19 -6.04 -22.41 -6.30
C VAL A 19 -6.47 -23.16 -5.03
N ASP A 20 -5.63 -24.07 -4.52
CA ASP A 20 -5.92 -24.79 -3.27
C ASP A 20 -6.05 -23.84 -2.07
N ILE A 21 -5.19 -22.82 -1.97
CA ILE A 21 -5.22 -21.82 -0.90
C ILE A 21 -6.52 -21.00 -0.97
N ILE A 22 -6.92 -20.59 -2.19
CA ILE A 22 -8.19 -19.88 -2.42
C ILE A 22 -9.36 -20.76 -1.99
N MET A 23 -9.41 -22.01 -2.45
CA MET A 23 -10.52 -22.92 -2.12
C MET A 23 -10.63 -23.19 -0.62
N LYS A 24 -9.50 -23.38 0.09
CA LYS A 24 -9.49 -23.60 1.55
C LYS A 24 -9.98 -22.40 2.35
N ASN A 25 -9.82 -21.19 1.82
CA ASN A 25 -10.18 -19.94 2.49
C ASN A 25 -11.32 -19.18 1.79
N TYR A 26 -12.10 -19.85 0.93
CA TYR A 26 -12.98 -19.21 -0.06
C TYR A 26 -13.87 -18.10 0.50
N THR A 27 -14.49 -18.32 1.67
CA THR A 27 -15.39 -17.35 2.31
C THR A 27 -14.68 -16.11 2.86
N ARG A 28 -13.38 -16.21 3.15
CA ARG A 28 -12.57 -15.15 3.78
C ARG A 28 -11.54 -14.55 2.85
N PHE A 29 -11.25 -15.20 1.72
CA PHE A 29 -10.15 -14.85 0.84
C PHE A 29 -10.23 -13.40 0.36
N MET A 30 -11.40 -12.96 -0.12
CA MET A 30 -11.61 -11.57 -0.55
C MET A 30 -11.33 -10.58 0.58
N GLY A 31 -11.84 -10.83 1.79
CA GLY A 31 -11.60 -9.96 2.94
C GLY A 31 -10.14 -9.95 3.42
N ILE A 32 -9.40 -11.05 3.23
CA ILE A 32 -7.96 -11.11 3.52
C ILE A 32 -7.18 -10.27 2.52
N VAL A 33 -7.51 -10.36 1.23
CA VAL A 33 -6.88 -9.57 0.16
C VAL A 33 -7.18 -8.08 0.35
N ASP A 34 -8.45 -7.72 0.56
CA ASP A 34 -8.86 -6.33 0.83
C ASP A 34 -8.15 -5.78 2.07
N GLY A 35 -8.07 -6.56 3.15
CA GLY A 35 -7.39 -6.17 4.38
C GLY A 35 -5.89 -5.96 4.19
N TYR A 36 -5.25 -6.71 3.31
CA TYR A 36 -3.83 -6.52 2.95
C TYR A 36 -3.61 -5.24 2.13
N ILE A 37 -4.47 -4.99 1.15
CA ILE A 37 -4.46 -3.74 0.36
C ILE A 37 -4.65 -2.53 1.28
N ASP A 38 -5.62 -2.59 2.20
CA ASP A 38 -5.88 -1.51 3.16
C ASP A 38 -4.72 -1.33 4.15
N GLY A 39 -4.06 -2.42 4.55
CA GLY A 39 -2.85 -2.38 5.37
C GLY A 39 -1.68 -1.71 4.67
N LEU A 40 -1.40 -2.08 3.42
CA LEU A 40 -0.35 -1.45 2.59
C LEU A 40 -0.62 0.04 2.39
N ARG A 41 -1.85 0.40 2.03
CA ARG A 41 -2.28 1.79 1.90
C ARG A 41 -2.05 2.59 3.18
N TYR A 42 -2.41 2.01 4.33
CA TYR A 42 -2.21 2.66 5.62
C TYR A 42 -0.72 2.91 5.90
N MET A 43 0.15 1.93 5.64
CA MET A 43 1.60 2.10 5.85
C MET A 43 2.18 3.21 4.96
N ILE A 44 1.84 3.23 3.67
CA ILE A 44 2.29 4.26 2.72
C ILE A 44 1.87 5.65 3.17
N GLU A 45 0.58 5.86 3.47
CA GLU A 45 0.09 7.19 3.86
C GLU A 45 0.61 7.63 5.24
N ALA A 46 0.77 6.71 6.19
CA ALA A 46 1.35 7.00 7.50
C ALA A 46 2.82 7.43 7.38
N GLU A 47 3.58 6.79 6.49
CA GLU A 47 4.98 7.14 6.22
C GLU A 47 5.08 8.51 5.56
N LYS A 48 4.29 8.79 4.51
CA LYS A 48 4.22 10.12 3.88
C LYS A 48 3.88 11.22 4.90
N ASP A 49 2.88 10.98 5.74
CA ASP A 49 2.47 11.95 6.77
C ASP A 49 3.57 12.12 7.83
N SER A 50 4.29 11.05 8.20
CA SER A 50 5.45 11.12 9.10
C SER A 50 6.59 11.95 8.51
N ASN A 51 6.98 11.67 7.26
CA ASN A 51 8.05 12.36 6.56
C ASN A 51 7.71 13.83 6.29
N SER A 52 6.45 14.12 5.96
CA SER A 52 5.94 15.49 5.86
C SER A 52 6.11 16.25 7.18
N ARG A 53 5.72 15.65 8.31
CA ARG A 53 5.88 16.25 9.65
C ARG A 53 7.34 16.48 10.01
N GLN A 54 8.21 15.52 9.72
CA GLN A 54 9.66 15.64 9.96
C GLN A 54 10.28 16.77 9.12
N ASN A 55 9.98 16.83 7.81
CA ASN A 55 10.47 17.88 6.91
C ASN A 55 10.00 19.28 7.32
N ILE A 56 8.80 19.38 7.89
CA ILE A 56 8.27 20.65 8.39
C ILE A 56 8.95 21.05 9.70
N GLY A 57 9.65 20.17 10.41
CA GLY A 57 10.31 20.49 11.68
C GLY A 57 9.30 20.55 12.82
N GLU A 58 9.16 19.44 13.54
CA GLU A 58 8.09 19.17 14.51
C GLU A 58 8.34 19.82 15.89
N LEU A 59 8.70 21.11 15.91
CA LEU A 59 8.81 21.89 17.15
C LEU A 59 8.00 23.20 17.05
N GLY A 60 6.74 23.16 17.51
CA GLY A 60 5.97 24.37 17.85
C GLY A 60 4.58 24.50 17.21
N VAL A 61 3.83 25.50 17.69
CA VAL A 61 2.52 25.91 17.13
C VAL A 61 2.76 26.77 15.90
N ARG A 62 2.37 26.28 14.72
CA ARG A 62 2.43 27.05 13.47
C ARG A 62 1.14 27.83 13.28
N VAL A 63 1.26 29.14 13.15
CA VAL A 63 0.15 30.02 12.80
C VAL A 63 0.26 30.31 11.31
N GLN A 64 -0.80 30.05 10.55
CA GLN A 64 -0.81 30.24 9.11
C GLN A 64 -0.85 31.74 8.77
N THR A 65 0.29 32.30 8.37
CA THR A 65 0.41 33.72 7.99
C THR A 65 0.07 33.93 6.51
N GLY A 66 -1.18 33.68 6.12
CA GLY A 66 -1.61 33.93 4.73
C GLY A 66 -2.91 33.24 4.35
N GLY A 67 -3.85 34.01 3.80
CA GLY A 67 -5.28 33.68 3.59
C GLY A 67 -5.62 32.67 2.50
N MET A 68 -4.81 31.63 2.30
CA MET A 68 -5.23 30.47 1.52
C MET A 68 -5.90 29.44 2.44
N THR A 69 -7.19 29.18 2.26
CA THR A 69 -7.86 28.06 2.93
C THR A 69 -7.27 26.75 2.42
N SER A 70 -6.63 25.99 3.31
CA SER A 70 -6.25 24.61 3.02
C SER A 70 -7.41 23.69 3.40
N ASP A 71 -7.72 22.72 2.52
CA ASP A 71 -8.63 21.61 2.86
C ASP A 71 -7.79 20.32 3.04
N PRO A 72 -7.25 20.10 4.25
CA PRO A 72 -6.46 18.91 4.52
C PRO A 72 -7.30 17.63 4.44
N THR A 73 -8.60 17.69 4.71
CA THR A 73 -9.50 16.53 4.67
C THR A 73 -9.72 16.07 3.23
N ALA A 74 -10.04 16.98 2.31
CA ALA A 74 -10.19 16.65 0.89
C ALA A 74 -8.89 16.12 0.29
N LYS A 75 -7.74 16.76 0.61
CA LYS A 75 -6.43 16.29 0.17
C LYS A 75 -6.12 14.88 0.67
N HIS A 76 -6.40 14.59 1.93
CA HIS A 76 -6.19 13.26 2.49
C HIS A 76 -7.12 12.22 1.85
N ALA A 77 -8.39 12.56 1.61
CA ALA A 77 -9.33 11.68 0.91
C ALA A 77 -8.89 11.36 -0.53
N ILE A 78 -8.42 12.36 -1.27
CA ILE A 78 -7.94 12.19 -2.65
C ILE A 78 -6.71 11.27 -2.68
N ARG A 79 -5.70 11.54 -1.84
CA ARG A 79 -4.49 10.69 -1.72
C ARG A 79 -4.86 9.25 -1.41
N ASN A 80 -5.76 9.07 -0.46
CA ASN A 80 -6.25 7.77 -0.03
C ASN A 80 -6.91 6.95 -1.15
N VAL A 81 -7.63 7.60 -2.07
CA VAL A 81 -8.24 6.93 -3.24
C VAL A 81 -7.16 6.61 -4.26
N MET A 82 -6.29 7.58 -4.58
CA MET A 82 -5.19 7.39 -5.54
C MET A 82 -4.25 6.25 -5.14
N THR A 83 -3.83 6.19 -3.87
CA THR A 83 -2.96 5.12 -3.36
C THR A 83 -3.64 3.76 -3.40
N ARG A 84 -4.96 3.69 -3.14
CA ARG A 84 -5.72 2.43 -3.24
C ARG A 84 -5.81 1.95 -4.68
N ASP A 85 -6.15 2.85 -5.61
CA ASP A 85 -6.29 2.52 -7.03
C ASP A 85 -4.95 2.08 -7.64
N ALA A 86 -3.84 2.72 -7.25
CA ALA A 86 -2.50 2.32 -7.65
C ALA A 86 -2.15 0.90 -7.17
N LEU A 87 -2.47 0.55 -5.92
CA LEU A 87 -2.25 -0.78 -5.38
C LEU A 87 -3.09 -1.85 -6.08
N ILE A 88 -4.35 -1.54 -6.45
CA ILE A 88 -5.23 -2.49 -7.15
C ILE A 88 -4.77 -2.73 -8.59
N ASN A 89 -4.33 -1.67 -9.28
CA ASN A 89 -3.91 -1.74 -10.68
C ASN A 89 -2.43 -2.10 -10.85
N CYS A 90 -1.68 -2.24 -9.75
CA CYS A 90 -0.22 -2.32 -9.74
C CYS A 90 0.46 -1.21 -10.57
N ASP A 91 -0.17 -0.03 -10.62
CA ASP A 91 0.30 1.13 -11.38
C ASP A 91 0.68 2.24 -10.39
N PHE A 92 1.97 2.33 -10.10
CA PHE A 92 2.55 3.36 -9.24
C PHE A 92 3.09 4.55 -10.03
N SER A 93 2.65 4.74 -11.28
CA SER A 93 3.04 5.91 -12.07
C SER A 93 2.54 7.22 -11.44
N GLY A 94 3.29 8.30 -11.66
CA GLY A 94 3.04 9.61 -11.06
C GLY A 94 3.56 9.73 -9.62
N ASP A 95 3.00 10.67 -8.86
CA ASP A 95 3.50 11.07 -7.53
C ASP A 95 2.91 10.19 -6.40
N VAL A 96 2.47 8.97 -6.72
CA VAL A 96 1.74 8.11 -5.76
C VAL A 96 2.63 7.63 -4.62
N LEU A 97 3.93 7.44 -4.84
CA LEU A 97 4.87 7.04 -3.79
C LEU A 97 5.80 8.19 -3.36
N ASP A 98 5.54 9.42 -3.80
CA ASP A 98 6.30 10.59 -3.37
C ASP A 98 6.19 10.81 -1.87
N GLY A 99 7.34 11.03 -1.22
CA GLY A 99 7.43 11.25 0.23
C GLY A 99 7.55 9.97 1.07
N VAL A 100 7.68 8.81 0.44
CA VAL A 100 8.02 7.52 1.05
C VAL A 100 9.54 7.30 0.95
N ASP A 101 10.16 6.69 1.96
CA ASP A 101 11.61 6.47 2.01
C ASP A 101 12.05 5.29 1.14
N HIS A 102 11.24 4.23 1.09
CA HIS A 102 11.52 2.97 0.38
C HIS A 102 10.38 2.55 -0.56
N PRO A 103 10.12 3.29 -1.65
CA PRO A 103 9.04 3.00 -2.59
C PRO A 103 9.17 1.60 -3.22
N GLU A 104 10.39 1.11 -3.44
CA GLU A 104 10.68 -0.21 -4.00
C GLU A 104 10.13 -1.37 -3.17
N ALA A 105 10.06 -1.22 -1.84
CA ALA A 105 9.52 -2.25 -0.96
C ALA A 105 8.00 -2.40 -1.15
N TYR A 106 7.29 -1.27 -1.27
CA TYR A 106 5.85 -1.26 -1.51
C TYR A 106 5.48 -1.75 -2.90
N MET A 107 6.29 -1.43 -3.92
CA MET A 107 6.12 -1.99 -5.25
C MET A 107 6.27 -3.52 -5.22
N LYS A 108 7.33 -4.04 -4.59
CA LYS A 108 7.53 -5.49 -4.49
C LYS A 108 6.43 -6.21 -3.72
N ASP A 109 5.92 -5.61 -2.64
CA ASP A 109 4.83 -6.19 -1.85
C ASP A 109 3.47 -6.16 -2.56
N SER A 110 3.35 -5.34 -3.62
CA SER A 110 2.16 -5.25 -4.48
C SER A 110 2.24 -6.12 -5.73
N SER A 111 3.44 -6.29 -6.32
CA SER A 111 3.67 -7.11 -7.49
C SER A 111 3.70 -8.59 -7.10
N VAL A 112 2.58 -9.29 -7.30
CA VAL A 112 2.46 -10.71 -6.95
C VAL A 112 3.21 -11.64 -7.91
N ASP A 113 3.63 -11.19 -9.09
CA ASP A 113 4.25 -12.06 -10.12
C ASP A 113 5.19 -11.28 -11.05
N GLU A 114 6.51 -11.49 -10.95
CA GLU A 114 7.45 -11.25 -12.07
C GLU A 114 8.56 -12.33 -12.16
N ASP A 115 8.58 -13.35 -11.28
CA ASP A 115 9.67 -14.35 -11.25
C ASP A 115 9.38 -15.64 -12.06
N ASP A 116 8.20 -15.79 -12.67
CA ASP A 116 7.81 -17.01 -13.40
C ASP A 116 8.02 -16.95 -14.94
N ASN A 117 8.71 -15.93 -15.47
CA ASN A 117 9.07 -15.89 -16.89
C ASN A 117 10.42 -16.61 -17.14
N GLU A 118 10.41 -17.95 -17.08
CA GLU A 118 11.50 -18.74 -17.67
C GLU A 118 11.51 -18.51 -19.19
N PRO A 119 12.67 -18.16 -19.80
CA PRO A 119 12.76 -18.01 -21.25
C PRO A 119 12.61 -19.38 -21.90
N VAL A 120 11.56 -19.53 -22.70
CA VAL A 120 11.37 -20.67 -23.63
C VAL A 120 12.27 -20.51 -24.85
#